data_AF-A0A7D5HSL8-F1
#
_entry.id   AF-A0A7D5HSL8-F1
#
_cell.length_a   1.000
_cell.length_b   1.000
_cell.length_c   1.000
_cell.angle_alpha   90.00
_cell.angle_beta   90.00
_cell.angle_gamma   90.00
#
_symmetry.space_group_name_H-M   'P 1'
#
loop_
_entity.id
_entity.type
_entity.pdbx_description
1 polymer ?
#
loop_
_entity_poly.entity_id
_entity_poly.type
_entity_poly.pdbx_seq_one_letter_code
_entity_poly.pdbx_strand_id
1 'polypeptide(L)' 'MTSDGEVGSRDDPRITIEHNKAVVEHWNETGYDSSRPVRNDFYNDTDNMSIRLRSANSSDGAKMLQDGVRYQQDVGLDYN' A
#
# COMPACT_ATOMS: atom_id res chain seq x y z
N MET A 1 8.18 -12.67 21.16
CA MET A 1 7.86 -12.42 19.74
C MET A 1 6.41 -11.98 19.72
N THR A 2 6.12 -10.71 19.43
CA THR A 2 4.72 -10.24 19.36
C THR A 2 4.14 -10.66 18.03
N SER A 3 2.96 -11.27 18.06
CA SER A 3 2.26 -11.79 16.88
C SER A 3 1.45 -10.68 16.21
N ASP A 4 1.19 -10.81 14.91
CA ASP A 4 0.30 -9.88 14.20
C ASP A 4 -1.12 -9.98 14.79
N GLY A 5 -1.76 -8.85 15.07
CA GLY A 5 -3.07 -8.78 15.73
C GLY A 5 -3.05 -8.70 17.28
N GLU A 6 -1.89 -8.63 17.91
CA GLU A 6 -1.76 -8.34 19.35
C GLU A 6 -2.12 -6.87 19.65
N VAL A 7 -2.90 -6.62 20.72
CA VAL A 7 -3.25 -5.26 21.14
C VAL A 7 -2.01 -4.53 21.65
N GLY A 8 -1.49 -3.61 20.82
CA GLY A 8 -0.33 -2.79 21.12
C GLY A 8 -0.68 -1.34 21.41
N SER A 9 0.30 -0.57 21.88
CA SER A 9 0.16 0.88 21.99
C SER A 9 0.14 1.53 20.61
N ARG A 10 -0.63 2.61 20.44
CA ARG A 10 -0.73 3.34 19.16
C ARG A 10 0.59 3.96 18.71
N ASP A 11 1.53 4.15 19.63
CA ASP A 11 2.86 4.70 19.39
C ASP A 11 3.95 3.59 19.29
N ASP A 12 3.56 2.32 19.19
CA ASP A 12 4.52 1.24 19.04
C ASP A 12 5.32 1.42 17.72
N PRO A 13 6.65 1.61 17.77
CA PRO A 13 7.46 1.87 16.57
C PRO A 13 7.47 0.69 15.58
N ARG A 14 7.01 -0.48 16.03
CA ARG A 14 6.90 -1.70 15.22
C ARG A 14 5.62 -1.77 14.41
N ILE A 15 4.61 -0.93 14.65
CA ILE A 15 3.40 -0.92 13.83
C ILE A 15 3.52 0.09 12.68
N THR A 16 2.84 -0.22 11.59
CA THR A 16 2.65 0.65 10.42
C THR A 16 1.18 0.61 10.01
N ILE A 17 0.70 1.70 9.40
CA ILE A 17 -0.59 1.70 8.70
C ILE A 17 -0.28 1.42 7.23
N GLU A 18 -0.93 0.42 6.67
CA GLU A 18 -0.68 -0.07 5.31
C GLU A 18 -1.99 -0.19 4.53
N HIS A 19 -1.96 0.09 3.22
CA HIS A 19 -3.12 -0.14 2.35
C HIS A 19 -3.37 -1.65 2.20
N ASN A 20 -4.62 -2.11 2.26
CA ASN A 20 -4.91 -3.54 2.10
C ASN A 20 -4.67 -4.04 0.67
N LYS A 21 -4.85 -3.16 -0.32
CA LYS A 21 -4.35 -3.35 -1.68
C LYS A 21 -3.04 -2.60 -1.83
N ALA A 22 -2.00 -3.25 -2.35
CA ALA A 22 -0.71 -2.61 -2.48
C ALA A 22 -0.78 -1.40 -3.44
N VAL A 23 -0.12 -0.30 -3.07
CA VAL A 23 -0.10 0.94 -3.88
C VAL A 23 0.39 0.69 -5.30
N VAL A 24 1.40 -0.16 -5.47
CA VAL A 24 1.95 -0.50 -6.80
C VAL A 24 0.96 -1.27 -7.67
N GLU A 25 0.13 -2.16 -7.08
CA GLU A 25 -0.90 -2.89 -7.81
C GLU A 25 -2.00 -1.93 -8.27
N HIS A 26 -2.49 -1.06 -7.37
CA HIS A 26 -3.45 -0.03 -7.74
C HIS A 26 -2.91 0.89 -8.83
N TRP A 27 -1.65 1.34 -8.71
CA TRP A 27 -1.02 2.18 -9.72
C TRP A 27 -1.01 1.51 -11.09
N ASN A 28 -0.54 0.27 -11.17
CA ASN A 28 -0.40 -0.46 -12.43
C ASN A 28 -1.74 -0.83 -13.06
N GLU A 29 -2.80 -1.02 -12.27
CA GLU A 29 -4.11 -1.40 -12.78
C GLU A 29 -4.99 -0.20 -13.18
N THR A 30 -4.89 0.92 -12.47
CA THR A 30 -5.84 2.03 -12.62
C THR A 30 -5.18 3.39 -12.37
N GLY A 31 -4.29 3.49 -11.39
CA GLY A 31 -3.72 4.76 -10.96
C GLY A 31 -2.98 5.50 -12.07
N TYR A 32 -2.25 4.78 -12.93
CA TYR A 32 -1.45 5.38 -14.00
C TYR A 32 -2.29 6.13 -15.05
N ASP A 33 -3.55 5.73 -15.26
CA ASP A 33 -4.50 6.31 -16.24
C ASP A 33 -5.79 6.74 -15.54
N SER A 34 -5.65 7.55 -14.48
CA SER A 34 -6.78 8.09 -13.74
C SER A 34 -6.51 9.52 -13.32
N SER A 35 -7.58 10.28 -13.10
CA SER A 35 -7.48 11.67 -12.63
C SER A 35 -7.00 11.76 -11.17
N ARG A 36 -6.44 12.90 -10.77
CA ARG A 36 -6.02 13.13 -9.38
C ARG A 36 -7.11 12.88 -8.34
N PRO A 37 -8.39 13.28 -8.54
CA PRO A 37 -9.46 12.93 -7.61
C PRO A 37 -9.61 11.43 -7.40
N VAL A 38 -9.62 10.64 -8.48
CA VAL A 38 -9.76 9.17 -8.40
C VAL A 38 -8.58 8.55 -7.64
N ARG A 39 -7.35 9.00 -7.90
CA ARG A 39 -6.18 8.54 -7.13
C ARG A 39 -6.27 8.91 -5.65
N ASN A 40 -6.75 10.12 -5.35
CA ASN A 40 -6.93 10.58 -3.97
C ASN A 40 -7.95 9.74 -3.21
N ASP A 41 -9.04 9.30 -3.86
CA ASP A 41 -10.04 8.44 -3.23
C ASP A 41 -9.39 7.15 -2.73
N PHE A 42 -8.56 6.49 -3.55
CA PHE A 42 -7.82 5.30 -3.13
C PHE A 42 -6.79 5.59 -2.01
N TYR A 43 -5.97 6.63 -2.16
CA TYR A 43 -4.90 6.90 -1.18
C TYR A 43 -5.42 7.30 0.20
N ASN A 44 -6.60 7.92 0.26
CA ASN A 44 -7.19 8.42 1.50
C ASN A 44 -8.34 7.55 2.03
N ASP A 45 -8.64 6.41 1.40
CA ASP A 45 -9.64 5.47 1.89
C ASP A 45 -9.13 4.77 3.16
N THR A 46 -9.54 5.27 4.32
CA THR A 46 -9.18 4.71 5.62
C THR A 46 -9.85 3.37 5.91
N ASP A 47 -10.94 3.03 5.21
CA ASP A 47 -11.60 1.73 5.35
C ASP A 47 -10.81 0.64 4.60
N ASN A 48 -9.91 1.04 3.69
CA ASN A 48 -9.02 0.15 2.96
C ASN A 48 -7.57 0.14 3.52
N MET A 49 -7.43 0.34 4.83
CA MET A 49 -6.14 0.28 5.52
C MET A 49 -6.18 -0.71 6.68
N SER A 50 -5.02 -1.28 7.00
CA SER A 50 -4.83 -2.13 8.19
C SER A 50 -3.57 -1.73 8.95
N ILE A 51 -3.61 -1.93 10.27
CA ILE A 51 -2.42 -1.84 11.11
C ILE A 51 -1.68 -3.17 10.97
N ARG A 52 -0.41 -3.11 10.60
CA ARG A 52 0.46 -4.27 10.42
C ARG A 52 1.78 -4.07 11.14
N LEU A 53 2.45 -5.16 11.47
CA LEU A 53 3.84 -5.08 11.92
C LEU A 53 4.76 -4.64 10.76
N ARG A 54 5.69 -3.72 11.05
CA ARG A 54 6.74 -3.23 10.14
C ARG A 54 7.53 -4.37 9.51
N SER A 55 7.81 -5.43 10.28
CA SER A 55 8.51 -6.63 9.79
C SER A 55 7.69 -7.39 8.75
N ALA A 56 6.38 -7.54 8.97
CA ALA A 56 5.48 -8.18 8.02
C ALA A 56 5.35 -7.33 6.75
N ASN A 57 5.11 -6.02 6.92
CA ASN A 57 5.02 -5.07 5.80
C ASN A 57 6.31 -5.07 4.95
N SER A 58 7.48 -5.00 5.60
CA SER A 58 8.77 -5.08 4.90
C SER A 58 8.97 -6.42 4.19
N SER A 59 8.55 -7.54 4.80
CA SER A 59 8.69 -8.86 4.17
C SER A 59 7.82 -8.99 2.93
N ASP A 60 6.61 -8.46 2.96
CA ASP A 60 5.70 -8.54 1.81
C ASP A 60 6.20 -7.66 0.66
N GLY A 61 6.68 -6.44 0.94
CA GLY A 61 7.35 -5.61 -0.06
C GLY A 61 8.58 -6.28 -0.69
N ALA A 62 9.38 -7.02 0.09
CA ALA A 62 10.52 -7.78 -0.43
C ALA A 62 10.09 -8.95 -1.34
N LYS A 63 9.00 -9.65 -1.01
CA LYS A 63 8.42 -10.69 -1.88
C LYS A 63 7.92 -10.10 -3.20
N MET A 64 7.18 -8.99 -3.15
CA MET A 64 6.73 -8.29 -4.36
C MET A 64 7.92 -7.87 -5.24
N LEU A 65 9.01 -7.40 -4.63
CA LEU A 65 10.24 -7.08 -5.35
C LEU A 65 10.82 -8.31 -6.07
N GLN A 66 10.85 -9.45 -5.38
CA GLN A 66 11.32 -10.74 -5.89
C GLN A 66 10.43 -11.28 -7.02
N ASP A 67 9.11 -11.09 -6.90
CA ASP A 67 8.10 -11.48 -7.89
C ASP A 67 8.10 -10.55 -9.12
N GLY A 68 8.97 -9.54 -9.14
CA GLY A 68 9.13 -8.63 -10.27
C GLY A 68 8.07 -7.53 -10.34
N VAL A 69 7.26 -7.34 -9.30
CA VAL A 69 6.28 -6.25 -9.25
C VAL A 69 7.02 -4.92 -9.22
N ARG A 70 6.77 -4.06 -10.21
CA ARG A 70 7.36 -2.73 -10.35
C ARG A 70 6.28 -1.75 -10.78
N TYR A 71 6.47 -0.49 -10.45
CA TYR A 71 5.61 0.58 -10.93
C TYR A 71 5.73 0.69 -12.45
N GLN A 72 4.59 0.76 -13.13
CA GLN A 72 4.49 1.28 -14.48
C GLN A 72 5.04 2.71 -14.50
N GLN A 73 5.88 3.01 -15.49
CA GLN A 73 6.61 4.28 -15.56
C GLN A 73 5.92 5.31 -16.45
N ASP A 74 5.06 4.87 -17.35
CA ASP A 74 4.18 5.70 -18.16
C ASP A 74 2.87 6.02 -17.43
N VAL A 75 2.21 7.07 -17.92
CA VAL A 75 0.89 7.52 -17.47
C VAL A 75 -0.05 7.60 -18.66
N GLY A 76 -1.33 7.33 -18.43
CA GLY A 76 -2.35 7.38 -19.48
C GLY A 76 -2.91 8.78 -19.71
N LEU A 77 -3.89 8.85 -20.62
CA LEU A 77 -4.50 10.12 -21.06
C LEU A 77 -5.27 10.82 -19.93
N ASP A 78 -5.79 10.05 -18.98
CA ASP A 78 -6.58 10.57 -17.87
C ASP A 78 -5.71 11.02 -16.70
N TYR A 79 -4.37 10.91 -16.80
CA TYR A 79 -3.45 11.42 -15.79
C TYR A 79 -3.39 12.96 -15.80
N ASN A 80 -4.24 13.55 -14.96
CA ASN A 80 -4.28 14.97 -14.65
C ASN A 80 -4.31 15.22 -13.13
#